data_AF-A0A5E4QBF5-F1
#
_entry.id   AF-A0A5E4QBF5-F1
#
_cell.length_a   1.000
_cell.length_b   1.000
_cell.length_c   1.000
_cell.angle_alpha   90.00
_cell.angle_beta   90.00
_cell.angle_gamma   90.00
#
_symmetry.space_group_name_H-M   'P 1'
#
loop_
_entity.id
_entity.type
_entity.pdbx_description
1 polymer ?
#
loop_
_entity_poly.entity_id
_entity_poly.type
_entity_poly.pdbx_seq_one_letter_code
_entity_poly.pdbx_strand_id
1 'polypeptide(L)'
;MTERRKKKTHNGFLRKVSSLFNLDTVSSCFNTRNEAEEAVEIELVKGGSGLGFSIAGGLGNQHIPGDNGIYVTKIMAGGAAHRDGRLRVGDKLLMVKNTSKGDVNLDNVTHEDAVAALKASAIVPTK
;
A
#
# COMPACT_ATOMS: atom_id res chain seq x y z
N MET A 1 -14.34 37.32 -18.84
CA MET A 1 -14.44 36.47 -17.62
C MET A 1 -13.63 35.22 -17.87
N THR A 2 -12.90 34.68 -16.88
CA THR A 2 -11.85 33.67 -17.10
C THR A 2 -12.02 32.42 -16.22
N GLU A 3 -12.62 31.37 -16.78
CA GLU A 3 -12.81 30.10 -16.08
C GLU A 3 -11.52 29.26 -16.02
N ARG A 4 -10.88 29.25 -14.85
CA ARG A 4 -9.74 28.36 -14.58
C ARG A 4 -10.21 26.97 -14.18
N ARG A 5 -10.36 26.07 -15.16
CA ARG A 5 -10.61 24.63 -14.91
C ARG A 5 -9.54 24.04 -13.99
N LYS A 6 -9.93 23.61 -12.77
CA LYS A 6 -9.05 22.82 -11.90
C LYS A 6 -8.79 21.45 -12.53
N LYS A 7 -7.54 21.20 -12.93
CA LYS A 7 -7.06 19.88 -13.36
C LYS A 7 -7.04 18.97 -12.13
N LYS A 8 -7.75 17.83 -12.17
CA LYS A 8 -7.64 16.82 -11.10
C LYS A 8 -6.26 16.17 -11.21
N THR A 9 -5.47 16.26 -10.15
CA THR A 9 -4.24 15.47 -10.00
C THR A 9 -4.64 14.00 -9.83
N HIS A 10 -3.92 13.11 -10.51
CA HIS A 10 -4.07 11.67 -10.32
C HIS A 10 -3.01 11.20 -9.33
N ASN A 11 -3.44 10.34 -8.43
CA ASN A 11 -2.87 10.12 -7.11
C ASN A 11 -2.65 8.61 -6.89
N GLY A 12 -1.53 8.24 -6.26
CA GLY A 12 -0.92 6.91 -6.37
C GLY A 12 -1.14 6.01 -5.15
N PHE A 13 -1.07 4.69 -5.34
CA PHE A 13 -2.17 3.84 -4.85
C PHE A 13 -1.67 2.45 -4.41
N LEU A 14 -1.87 2.07 -3.14
CA LEU A 14 -1.42 0.81 -2.53
C LEU A 14 -2.63 -0.02 -2.07
N ARG A 15 -2.76 -1.29 -2.46
CA ARG A 15 -3.80 -2.19 -1.92
C ARG A 15 -3.30 -3.05 -0.77
N LYS A 16 -4.08 -3.13 0.31
CA LYS A 16 -3.68 -3.79 1.55
C LYS A 16 -4.87 -4.32 2.34
N VAL A 17 -4.72 -5.51 2.91
CA VAL A 17 -5.75 -6.23 3.68
C VAL A 17 -5.48 -6.14 5.18
N SER A 18 -6.50 -5.79 5.96
CA SER A 18 -6.45 -5.78 7.43
C SER A 18 -7.01 -7.10 7.98
N SER A 19 -6.28 -7.74 8.89
CA SER A 19 -6.69 -9.02 9.49
C SER A 19 -7.99 -8.91 10.29
N LEU A 20 -8.94 -9.82 10.01
CA LEU A 20 -10.31 -9.79 10.52
C LEU A 20 -10.40 -10.20 12.00
N PHE A 21 -10.20 -9.23 12.90
CA PHE A 21 -10.62 -9.31 14.31
C PHE A 21 -11.39 -8.07 14.75
N ASN A 22 -12.48 -7.76 14.04
CA ASN A 22 -13.64 -7.01 14.54
C ASN A 22 -14.85 -7.33 13.65
N LEU A 23 -15.75 -8.18 14.14
CA LEU A 23 -17.08 -8.41 13.57
C LEU A 23 -18.04 -7.44 14.23
N ASP A 24 -18.42 -6.34 13.55
CA ASP A 24 -19.63 -5.56 13.88
C ASP A 24 -19.93 -4.51 12.78
N THR A 25 -21.21 -4.11 12.70
CA THR A 25 -21.75 -3.05 11.81
C THR A 25 -21.73 -3.33 10.31
N VAL A 26 -22.86 -3.83 9.79
CA VAL A 26 -23.13 -3.95 8.35
C VAL A 26 -23.45 -2.61 7.68
N SER A 27 -23.11 -2.49 6.38
CA SER A 27 -23.85 -1.80 5.30
C SER A 27 -23.02 -0.83 4.42
N SER A 28 -22.47 -1.35 3.33
CA SER A 28 -22.83 -0.89 1.99
C SER A 28 -22.50 -1.95 0.93
N CYS A 29 -23.30 -2.04 -0.12
CA CYS A 29 -23.22 -3.13 -1.10
C CYS A 29 -22.00 -3.02 -2.02
N PHE A 30 -21.21 -4.09 -2.14
CA PHE A 30 -20.38 -4.34 -3.33
C PHE A 30 -20.61 -5.75 -3.87
N ASN A 31 -20.72 -5.86 -5.20
CA ASN A 31 -21.27 -7.03 -5.87
C ASN A 31 -20.20 -7.78 -6.69
N THR A 32 -19.44 -8.65 -6.03
CA THR A 32 -18.68 -9.75 -6.66
C THR A 32 -18.55 -10.92 -5.69
N ARG A 33 -18.74 -12.15 -6.18
CA ARG A 33 -18.44 -13.37 -5.40
C ARG A 33 -16.92 -13.60 -5.36
N ASN A 34 -16.32 -13.28 -4.23
CA ASN A 34 -15.03 -13.82 -3.75
C ASN A 34 -15.03 -13.69 -2.22
N GLU A 35 -14.22 -14.51 -1.53
CA GLU A 35 -13.77 -14.21 -0.17
C GLU A 35 -12.72 -13.09 -0.25
N ALA A 36 -13.20 -11.90 -0.60
CA ALA A 36 -12.38 -10.73 -0.80
C ALA A 36 -11.99 -10.16 0.56
N GLU A 37 -10.83 -10.59 1.07
CA GLU A 37 -10.10 -9.81 2.08
C GLU A 37 -10.11 -8.33 1.65
N GLU A 38 -10.56 -7.43 2.53
CA GLU A 38 -10.87 -6.05 2.13
C GLU A 38 -9.56 -5.30 1.83
N ALA A 39 -9.16 -5.35 0.55
CA ALA A 39 -7.92 -4.76 0.07
C ALA A 39 -8.10 -3.25 -0.11
N VAL A 40 -8.13 -2.55 1.03
CA VAL A 40 -8.22 -1.09 1.21
C VAL A 40 -7.14 -0.39 0.38
N GLU A 41 -7.50 0.76 -0.18
CA GLU A 41 -6.55 1.59 -0.92
C GLU A 41 -5.94 2.71 -0.06
N ILE A 42 -4.62 2.87 -0.17
CA ILE A 42 -3.81 3.82 0.60
C ILE A 42 -2.91 4.61 -0.37
N GLU A 43 -2.93 5.94 -0.27
CA GLU A 43 -1.96 6.81 -0.93
C GLU A 43 -0.96 7.35 0.10
N LEU A 44 0.33 7.36 -0.24
CA LEU A 44 1.39 7.88 0.61
C LEU A 44 2.32 8.82 -0.16
N VAL A 45 2.21 10.12 0.10
CA VAL A 45 3.19 11.12 -0.38
C VAL A 45 4.51 10.91 0.37
N LYS A 46 5.61 10.67 -0.36
CA LYS A 46 6.93 10.42 0.27
C LYS A 46 7.44 11.68 0.98
N GLY A 47 7.77 11.53 2.27
CA GLY A 47 8.49 12.55 3.04
C GLY A 47 10.00 12.44 2.86
N GLY A 48 10.76 13.26 3.60
CA GLY A 48 12.23 13.23 3.58
C GLY A 48 12.87 11.90 4.00
N SER A 49 12.11 11.03 4.67
CA SER A 49 12.50 9.65 5.03
C SER A 49 11.72 8.58 4.24
N GLY A 50 11.23 8.93 3.03
CA GLY A 50 10.44 8.04 2.19
C GLY A 50 9.01 7.83 2.70
N LEU A 51 8.52 6.59 2.62
CA LEU A 51 7.14 6.22 2.97
C LEU A 51 6.89 6.12 4.49
N GLY A 52 7.95 6.04 5.31
CA GLY A 52 7.81 5.98 6.76
C GLY A 52 7.34 4.64 7.32
N PHE A 53 7.63 3.52 6.65
CA PHE A 53 7.40 2.16 7.15
C PHE A 53 8.53 1.20 6.74
N SER A 54 8.58 0.04 7.38
CA SER A 54 9.50 -1.07 7.08
C SER A 54 8.71 -2.32 6.67
N ILE A 55 9.33 -3.19 5.87
CA ILE A 55 8.74 -4.45 5.43
C ILE A 55 9.60 -5.67 5.80
N ALA A 56 8.98 -6.84 5.87
CA ALA A 56 9.60 -8.15 5.80
C ALA A 56 8.77 -9.08 4.90
N GLY A 57 9.25 -10.30 4.66
CA GLY A 57 8.62 -11.24 3.74
C GLY A 57 9.22 -11.17 2.33
N GLY A 58 8.61 -11.91 1.42
CA GLY A 58 9.09 -12.12 0.05
C GLY A 58 9.48 -13.58 -0.21
N LEU A 59 9.49 -13.97 -1.49
CA LEU A 59 9.94 -15.27 -1.95
C LEU A 59 11.38 -15.54 -1.47
N GLY A 60 11.58 -16.69 -0.82
CA GLY A 60 12.85 -17.09 -0.21
C GLY A 60 13.19 -16.42 1.13
N ASN A 61 12.39 -15.44 1.59
CA ASN A 61 12.57 -14.74 2.87
C ASN A 61 11.22 -14.58 3.58
N GLN A 62 10.49 -15.69 3.74
CA GLN A 62 9.12 -15.71 4.26
C GLN A 62 9.03 -15.13 5.68
N HIS A 63 8.09 -14.21 5.90
CA HIS A 63 7.82 -13.68 7.25
C HIS A 63 6.85 -14.56 8.04
N ILE A 64 5.92 -15.20 7.33
CA ILE A 64 4.97 -16.18 7.86
C ILE A 64 5.27 -17.52 7.14
N PRO A 65 5.46 -18.64 7.85
CA PRO A 65 5.83 -19.90 7.22
C PRO A 65 4.75 -20.35 6.23
N GLY A 66 5.14 -20.54 4.97
CA GLY A 66 4.23 -20.88 3.86
C GLY A 66 3.73 -19.68 3.04
N ASP A 67 3.93 -18.43 3.47
CA ASP A 67 3.48 -17.23 2.74
C ASP A 67 4.69 -16.40 2.23
N ASN A 68 4.76 -16.22 0.91
CA ASN A 68 5.78 -15.44 0.23
C ASN A 68 5.47 -13.92 0.18
N GLY A 69 4.36 -13.49 0.79
CA GLY A 69 3.90 -12.10 0.77
C GLY A 69 4.79 -11.10 1.51
N ILE A 70 4.49 -9.82 1.30
CA ILE A 70 5.19 -8.68 1.90
C ILE A 70 4.35 -8.09 3.03
N TYR A 71 4.93 -7.90 4.22
CA TYR A 71 4.24 -7.47 5.44
C TYR A 71 4.86 -6.20 6.02
N VAL A 72 4.03 -5.30 6.56
CA VAL A 72 4.52 -4.10 7.26
C VAL A 72 4.96 -4.47 8.67
N THR A 73 6.26 -4.41 8.96
CA THR A 73 6.82 -4.80 10.27
C THR A 73 7.01 -3.63 11.24
N LYS A 74 7.11 -2.39 10.73
CA LYS A 74 7.25 -1.19 11.55
C LYS A 74 6.72 0.04 10.83
N ILE A 75 6.17 0.99 11.58
CA ILE A 75 5.80 2.31 11.10
C ILE A 75 6.58 3.36 11.87
N MET A 76 7.07 4.38 11.17
CA MET A 76 7.88 5.45 11.73
C MET A 76 6.98 6.59 12.21
N ALA A 77 7.05 6.91 13.51
CA ALA A 77 6.36 8.08 14.06
C ALA A 77 6.71 9.35 13.27
N GLY A 78 5.72 10.17 12.95
CA GLY A 78 5.87 11.35 12.07
C GLY A 78 6.15 11.04 10.59
N GLY A 79 6.31 9.78 10.18
CA GLY A 79 6.46 9.36 8.78
C GLY A 79 5.16 9.48 7.97
N ALA A 80 5.23 9.31 6.64
CA ALA A 80 4.06 9.47 5.77
C ALA A 80 2.94 8.47 6.12
N ALA A 81 3.27 7.18 6.22
CA ALA A 81 2.35 6.13 6.66
C ALA A 81 1.69 6.40 8.02
N HIS A 82 2.43 6.97 8.97
CA HIS A 82 1.91 7.31 10.30
C HIS A 82 0.95 8.49 10.27
N ARG A 83 1.19 9.50 9.42
CA ARG A 83 0.29 10.65 9.26
C ARG A 83 -0.99 10.31 8.49
N ASP A 84 -0.93 9.35 7.58
CA ASP A 84 -2.10 8.80 6.89
C ASP A 84 -2.93 7.89 7.79
N GLY A 85 -2.29 7.06 8.62
CA GLY A 85 -2.94 6.26 9.67
C GLY A 85 -3.74 5.03 9.19
N ARG A 86 -4.01 4.89 7.88
CA ARG A 86 -4.63 3.67 7.32
C ARG A 86 -3.65 2.50 7.28
N LEU A 87 -2.36 2.79 7.12
CA LEU A 87 -1.30 1.78 7.19
C LEU A 87 -1.06 1.40 8.66
N ARG A 88 -1.18 0.11 9.01
CA ARG A 88 -0.75 -0.44 10.31
C ARG A 88 0.37 -1.48 10.15
N VAL A 89 0.85 -2.00 11.28
CA VAL A 89 1.84 -3.09 11.38
C VAL A 89 1.11 -4.43 11.40
N GLY A 90 1.68 -5.46 10.76
CA GLY A 90 1.11 -6.80 10.64
C GLY A 90 0.34 -7.03 9.33
N ASP A 91 -0.20 -5.97 8.71
CA ASP A 91 -0.98 -6.11 7.47
C ASP A 91 -0.10 -6.45 6.24
N LYS A 92 -0.69 -7.18 5.28
CA LYS A 92 -0.07 -7.64 4.03
C LYS A 92 -0.21 -6.59 2.92
N LEU A 93 0.90 -6.25 2.26
CA LEU A 93 0.94 -5.41 1.06
C LEU A 93 0.74 -6.28 -0.18
N LEU A 94 -0.32 -6.02 -0.95
CA LEU A 94 -0.66 -6.83 -2.12
C LEU A 94 -0.10 -6.25 -3.42
N MET A 95 -0.16 -4.93 -3.62
CA MET A 95 0.25 -4.31 -4.88
C MET A 95 0.66 -2.85 -4.70
N VAL A 96 1.70 -2.46 -5.46
CA VAL A 96 2.22 -1.10 -5.56
C VAL A 96 1.85 -0.54 -6.93
N LYS A 97 0.83 0.33 -6.99
CA LYS A 97 0.50 1.04 -8.23
C LYS A 97 1.38 2.26 -8.46
N ASN A 98 1.34 2.81 -9.68
CA ASN A 98 2.02 4.06 -10.04
C ASN A 98 3.55 4.03 -9.78
N THR A 99 4.21 2.92 -10.11
CA THR A 99 5.68 2.89 -10.23
C THR A 99 6.12 3.38 -11.62
N SER A 100 7.41 3.63 -11.82
CA SER A 100 8.00 3.90 -13.14
C SER A 100 7.78 2.79 -14.18
N LYS A 101 7.33 1.59 -13.77
CA LYS A 101 7.00 0.44 -14.64
C LYS A 101 5.48 0.15 -14.70
N GLY A 102 4.63 1.03 -14.16
CA GLY A 102 3.20 0.78 -13.99
C GLY A 102 2.88 0.16 -12.63
N ASP A 103 1.91 -0.75 -12.59
CA ASP A 103 1.42 -1.37 -11.36
C ASP A 103 2.12 -2.72 -11.11
N VAL A 104 2.68 -2.90 -9.91
CA VAL A 104 3.55 -4.02 -9.55
C VAL A 104 2.93 -4.82 -8.41
N ASN A 105 2.50 -6.05 -8.72
CA ASN A 105 2.05 -7.02 -7.73
C ASN A 105 3.20 -7.36 -6.76
N LEU A 106 2.90 -7.55 -5.47
CA LEU A 106 3.84 -7.97 -4.42
C LEU A 106 3.59 -9.42 -3.96
N ASP A 107 2.59 -10.10 -4.50
CA ASP A 107 2.44 -11.53 -4.29
C ASP A 107 3.59 -12.31 -4.96
N ASN A 108 4.19 -13.26 -4.24
CA ASN A 108 5.27 -14.13 -4.68
C ASN A 108 6.54 -13.46 -5.26
N VAL A 109 6.77 -12.16 -5.05
CA VAL A 109 8.00 -11.45 -5.47
C VAL A 109 9.15 -11.63 -4.47
N THR A 110 10.39 -11.43 -4.89
CA THR A 110 11.54 -11.42 -3.96
C THR A 110 11.47 -10.24 -3.00
N HIS A 111 12.14 -10.35 -1.84
CA HIS A 111 12.26 -9.23 -0.91
C HIS A 111 12.89 -7.99 -1.58
N GLU A 112 13.84 -8.19 -2.47
CA GLU A 112 14.56 -7.13 -3.18
C GLU A 112 13.65 -6.43 -4.21
N ASP A 113 12.85 -7.17 -4.96
CA ASP A 113 11.85 -6.64 -5.89
C ASP A 113 10.78 -5.82 -5.16
N ALA A 114 10.30 -6.28 -4.01
CA ALA A 114 9.34 -5.53 -3.19
C ALA A 114 9.94 -4.20 -2.69
N VAL A 115 11.18 -4.23 -2.21
CA VAL A 115 11.92 -3.02 -1.84
C VAL A 115 12.15 -2.10 -3.05
N ALA A 116 12.43 -2.65 -4.24
CA ALA A 116 12.59 -1.89 -5.47
C ALA A 116 11.28 -1.24 -5.94
N ALA A 117 10.16 -1.95 -5.90
CA ALA A 117 8.83 -1.45 -6.24
C ALA A 117 8.40 -0.29 -5.32
N LEU A 118 8.56 -0.46 -4.00
CA LEU A 118 8.27 0.59 -3.01
C LEU A 118 9.23 1.79 -3.11
N LYS A 119 10.46 1.60 -3.59
CA LYS A 119 11.37 2.71 -3.96
C LYS A 119 10.88 3.41 -5.24
N ALA A 120 10.47 2.66 -6.26
CA ALA A 120 10.00 3.16 -7.55
C ALA A 120 8.63 3.86 -7.53
N SER A 121 7.76 3.56 -6.56
CA SER A 121 6.46 4.23 -6.35
C SER A 121 6.57 5.63 -5.74
N ALA A 122 7.55 6.40 -6.20
CA ALA A 122 7.81 7.75 -5.73
C ALA A 122 6.88 8.75 -6.42
N ILE A 123 5.71 8.98 -5.82
CA ILE A 123 4.95 10.21 -6.06
C ILE A 123 5.78 11.37 -5.50
N VAL A 124 6.68 11.90 -6.31
CA VAL A 124 7.18 13.26 -6.13
C VAL A 124 6.03 14.21 -6.46
N PRO A 125 5.71 15.20 -5.61
CA PRO A 125 4.65 16.16 -5.90
C PRO A 125 5.09 17.06 -7.06
N THR A 126 4.60 16.75 -8.26
CA THR A 126 4.70 17.64 -9.42
C THR A 126 3.89 18.91 -9.13
N LYS A 127 4.54 20.06 -9.25
CA LYS A 127 3.96 21.39 -9.00
C LYS A 127 2.94 21.79 -10.07
#